data_AF-A0A7C2YWB6-F1
#
_entry.id   AF-A0A7C2YWB6-F1
#
_cell.length_a   1.000
_cell.length_b   1.000
_cell.length_c   1.000
_cell.angle_alpha   90.00
_cell.angle_beta   90.00
_cell.angle_gamma   90.00
#
_symmetry.space_group_name_H-M   'P 1'
#
loop_
_entity.id
_entity.type
_entity.pdbx_description
1 polymer ?
#
loop_
_entity_poly.entity_id
_entity_poly.type
_entity_poly.pdbx_seq_one_letter_code
_entity_poly.pdbx_strand_id
1 'polypeptide(L)'
;AMLQRLANTMDSALGYIDEPYRWVGWFSAKVDSLLNYVPARLTALLIILAGLLMGKRPNLSIYLRYRSVTRSINAGHPMAAASSVLGVALEKAGEYKIGEGKLPDHGDLLVSIKLAEVTTVLVILITATCLVAVSSAKLGLLGLLI
;
A
#
# COMPACT_ATOMS: atom_id res chain seq x y z
N ALA A 1 10.94 -10.87 3.77
CA ALA A 1 11.99 -9.92 3.38
C ALA A 1 12.76 -10.37 2.13
N MET A 2 13.46 -11.51 2.15
CA MET A 2 14.25 -11.97 0.98
C MET A 2 13.39 -12.36 -0.23
N LEU A 3 12.24 -13.00 -0.02
CA LEU A 3 11.33 -13.40 -1.11
C LEU A 3 10.75 -12.19 -1.88
N GLN A 4 10.37 -11.13 -1.14
CA GLN A 4 9.89 -9.88 -1.71
C GLN A 4 11.01 -9.12 -2.43
N ARG A 5 12.24 -9.14 -1.89
CA ARG A 5 13.40 -8.55 -2.57
C ARG A 5 13.77 -9.32 -3.84
N LEU A 6 13.70 -10.65 -3.83
CA LEU A 6 13.89 -11.48 -5.03
C LEU A 6 12.80 -11.20 -6.07
N ALA A 7 11.53 -11.10 -5.65
CA ALA A 7 10.43 -10.73 -6.52
C ALA A 7 10.62 -9.32 -7.11
N ASN A 8 10.96 -8.32 -6.28
CA ASN A 8 11.22 -6.95 -6.74
C ASN A 8 12.44 -6.87 -7.68
N THR A 9 13.52 -7.60 -7.41
CA THR A 9 14.71 -7.64 -8.28
C THR A 9 14.40 -8.34 -9.60
N MET A 10 13.62 -9.42 -9.58
CA MET A 10 13.17 -10.11 -10.80
C MET A 10 12.23 -9.23 -11.63
N ASP A 11 11.31 -8.50 -10.98
CA ASP A 11 10.42 -7.54 -11.64
C ASP A 11 11.23 -6.36 -12.24
N SER A 12 12.29 -5.93 -11.57
CA SER A 12 13.19 -4.87 -12.07
C SER A 12 14.13 -5.35 -13.20
N ALA A 13 14.54 -6.62 -13.19
CA ALA A 13 15.48 -7.19 -14.17
C ALA A 13 14.79 -7.76 -15.41
N LEU A 14 13.53 -8.19 -15.31
CA LEU A 14 12.77 -8.83 -16.39
C LEU A 14 11.51 -8.03 -16.82
N GLY A 15 11.19 -6.95 -16.11
CA GLY A 15 9.97 -6.15 -16.33
C GLY A 15 10.08 -5.05 -17.39
N TYR A 16 11.17 -4.97 -18.16
CA TYR A 16 11.15 -4.22 -19.42
C TYR A 16 10.43 -5.06 -20.47
N ILE A 17 9.16 -4.71 -20.67
CA ILE A 17 8.27 -5.28 -21.67
C ILE A 17 8.74 -4.81 -23.04
N ASP A 18 9.60 -5.60 -23.66
CA ASP A 18 9.72 -5.74 -25.11
C ASP A 18 9.74 -7.25 -25.42
N GLU A 19 8.95 -7.69 -26.41
CA GLU A 19 8.99 -9.07 -26.94
C GLU A 19 10.44 -9.46 -27.25
N PRO A 20 10.95 -10.61 -26.73
CA PRO A 20 10.25 -11.89 -26.64
C PRO A 20 10.12 -12.53 -25.23
N TYR A 21 10.46 -11.84 -24.13
CA TYR A 21 10.58 -12.46 -22.80
C TYR A 21 9.29 -12.55 -21.95
N ARG A 22 8.12 -12.31 -22.57
CA ARG A 22 6.78 -12.23 -21.94
C ARG A 22 6.39 -13.44 -21.08
N TRP A 23 6.94 -14.62 -21.37
CA TRP A 23 6.54 -15.87 -20.73
C TRP A 23 7.27 -16.16 -19.40
N VAL A 24 8.43 -15.55 -19.15
CA VAL A 24 9.21 -15.78 -17.93
C VAL A 24 8.84 -14.78 -16.83
N GLY A 25 8.55 -13.52 -17.19
CA GLY A 25 8.16 -12.48 -16.23
C GLY A 25 6.73 -12.59 -15.69
N TRP A 26 5.81 -13.24 -16.42
CA TRP A 26 4.38 -13.28 -16.07
C TRP A 26 4.09 -14.04 -14.76
N PHE A 27 4.76 -15.16 -14.53
CA PHE A 27 4.56 -15.92 -13.28
C PHE A 27 5.09 -15.15 -12.08
N SER A 28 6.27 -14.51 -12.20
CA SER A 28 6.86 -13.69 -11.15
C SER A 28 6.00 -12.47 -10.82
N ALA A 29 5.54 -11.73 -11.84
CA ALA A 29 4.65 -10.58 -11.68
C ALA A 29 3.30 -10.96 -11.03
N LYS A 30 2.78 -12.17 -11.32
CA LYS A 30 1.52 -12.66 -10.75
C LYS A 30 1.68 -13.11 -9.29
N VAL A 31 2.81 -13.75 -8.95
CA VAL A 31 3.14 -14.10 -7.57
C VAL A 31 3.39 -12.84 -6.73
N ASP A 32 4.13 -11.86 -7.24
CA ASP A 32 4.31 -10.57 -6.56
C ASP A 32 2.96 -9.86 -6.33
N SER A 33 2.13 -9.82 -7.37
CA SER A 33 0.78 -9.26 -7.27
C SER A 33 -0.08 -9.97 -6.21
N LEU A 34 0.05 -11.29 -6.05
CA LEU A 34 -0.68 -12.04 -5.02
C LEU A 34 -0.12 -11.77 -3.62
N LEU A 35 1.21 -11.74 -3.47
CA LEU A 35 1.87 -11.43 -2.20
C LEU A 35 1.52 -10.03 -1.70
N ASN A 36 1.39 -9.07 -2.62
CA ASN A 36 1.05 -7.68 -2.32
C ASN A 36 -0.46 -7.42 -2.23
N TYR A 37 -1.31 -8.43 -2.47
CA TYR A 37 -2.76 -8.29 -2.37
C TYR A 37 -3.18 -7.82 -0.98
N VAL A 38 -2.89 -8.61 0.06
CA VAL A 38 -3.26 -8.28 1.45
C VAL A 38 -2.54 -7.01 1.93
N PRO A 39 -1.21 -6.85 1.78
CA PRO A 39 -0.51 -5.63 2.17
C PRO A 39 -1.11 -4.36 1.58
N ALA A 40 -1.47 -4.35 0.29
CA ALA A 40 -2.02 -3.15 -0.34
C ALA A 40 -3.36 -2.70 0.26
N ARG A 41 -4.23 -3.65 0.63
CA ARG A 41 -5.51 -3.33 1.31
C ARG A 41 -5.27 -2.81 2.73
N LEU A 42 -4.36 -3.45 3.48
CA LEU A 42 -4.00 -3.01 4.83
C LEU A 42 -3.38 -1.61 4.80
N THR A 43 -2.47 -1.33 3.88
CA THR A 43 -1.89 -0.01 3.70
C THR A 43 -2.96 1.04 3.42
N ALA A 44 -3.92 0.77 2.55
CA ALA A 44 -5.03 1.69 2.30
C ALA A 44 -5.87 1.99 3.55
N LEU A 45 -6.16 0.98 4.36
CA LEU A 45 -6.86 1.15 5.64
C LEU A 45 -6.05 2.00 6.63
N LEU A 46 -4.74 1.77 6.72
CA LEU A 46 -3.86 2.54 7.60
C LEU A 46 -3.71 3.99 7.14
N ILE A 47 -3.68 4.26 5.83
CA ILE A 47 -3.70 5.62 5.28
C ILE A 47 -4.99 6.34 5.68
N ILE A 48 -6.15 5.69 5.54
CA ILE A 48 -7.44 6.27 5.93
C ILE A 48 -7.45 6.55 7.44
N LEU A 49 -6.97 5.61 8.26
CA LEU A 49 -6.87 5.78 9.70
C LEU A 49 -5.92 6.91 10.09
N ALA A 50 -4.74 7.01 9.46
CA ALA A 50 -3.79 8.10 9.65
C ALA A 50 -4.43 9.46 9.33
N GLY A 51 -5.20 9.54 8.24
CA GLY A 51 -5.97 10.72 7.89
C GLY A 51 -6.94 11.14 8.99
N LEU A 52 -7.70 10.18 9.54
CA LEU A 52 -8.61 10.42 10.67
C LEU A 52 -7.86 10.93 11.91
N LEU A 53 -6.71 10.34 12.25
CA LEU A 53 -5.88 10.77 13.39
C LEU A 53 -5.29 12.17 13.19
N MET A 54 -5.08 12.59 11.94
CA MET A 54 -4.68 13.95 11.58
C MET A 54 -5.85 14.95 11.56
N GLY A 55 -7.07 14.52 11.93
CA GLY A 55 -8.28 15.35 11.89
C GLY A 55 -8.85 15.59 10.49
N LYS A 56 -8.39 14.85 9.48
CA LYS A 56 -8.98 14.88 8.12
C LYS A 56 -10.27 14.08 8.09
N ARG A 57 -11.08 14.30 7.05
CA ARG A 57 -12.34 13.57 6.80
C ARG A 57 -12.24 12.82 5.47
N PRO A 58 -11.72 11.57 5.48
CA PRO A 58 -11.52 10.81 4.25
C PRO A 58 -12.84 10.53 3.55
N ASN A 59 -12.90 10.75 2.25
CA ASN A 59 -14.09 10.44 1.46
C ASN A 59 -14.07 8.99 0.97
N LEU A 60 -14.73 8.09 1.70
CA LEU A 60 -14.74 6.66 1.37
C LEU A 60 -15.35 6.34 0.00
N SER A 61 -16.24 7.19 -0.54
CA SER A 61 -16.78 6.97 -1.88
C SER A 61 -15.69 7.11 -2.95
N ILE A 62 -14.75 8.05 -2.79
CA ILE A 62 -13.56 8.20 -3.65
C ILE A 62 -12.69 6.96 -3.57
N TYR A 63 -12.40 6.46 -2.36
CA TYR A 63 -11.60 5.23 -2.21
C TYR A 63 -12.25 4.05 -2.94
N LEU A 64 -13.55 3.81 -2.71
CA LEU A 64 -14.26 2.68 -3.30
C LEU A 64 -14.36 2.76 -4.82
N ARG A 65 -14.56 3.97 -5.35
CA ARG A 65 -14.66 4.23 -6.80
C ARG A 65 -13.33 4.03 -7.52
N TYR A 66 -12.23 4.51 -6.93
CA TYR A 66 -10.95 4.61 -7.65
C TYR A 66 -9.93 3.51 -7.32
N ARG A 67 -10.15 2.67 -6.29
CA ARG A 67 -9.18 1.62 -5.88
C ARG A 67 -8.78 0.61 -6.96
N SER A 68 -9.58 0.48 -8.02
CA SER A 68 -9.37 -0.48 -9.12
C SER A 68 -9.08 0.16 -10.48
N VAL A 69 -8.77 1.46 -10.52
CA VAL A 69 -8.56 2.20 -11.79
C VAL A 69 -7.17 1.95 -12.39
N THR A 70 -6.19 1.58 -11.58
CA THR A 70 -4.83 1.24 -12.05
C THR A 70 -4.77 -0.14 -12.70
N ARG A 71 -3.85 -0.34 -13.65
CA ARG A 71 -3.57 -1.66 -14.25
C ARG A 71 -3.22 -2.73 -13.20
N SER A 72 -2.50 -2.33 -12.14
CA SER A 72 -2.22 -3.20 -10.99
C SER A 72 -3.42 -3.23 -10.03
N ILE A 73 -3.84 -4.44 -9.66
CA ILE A 73 -4.90 -4.67 -8.65
C ILE A 73 -4.51 -4.23 -7.22
N ASN A 74 -3.24 -3.85 -7.02
CA ASN A 74 -2.68 -3.45 -5.73
C ASN A 74 -2.42 -1.96 -5.67
N ALA A 75 -1.85 -1.36 -6.71
CA ALA A 75 -1.39 0.03 -6.70
C ALA A 75 -2.54 1.03 -6.44
N GLY A 76 -3.73 0.76 -6.97
CA GLY A 76 -4.88 1.66 -6.85
C GLY A 76 -5.39 1.83 -5.42
N HIS A 77 -5.21 0.84 -4.54
CA HIS A 77 -5.68 0.90 -3.15
C HIS A 77 -5.03 2.03 -2.33
N PRO A 78 -3.69 2.07 -2.14
CA PRO A 78 -3.05 3.14 -1.38
C PRO A 78 -3.23 4.50 -2.06
N MET A 79 -3.24 4.57 -3.40
CA MET A 79 -3.43 5.83 -4.12
C MET A 79 -4.84 6.40 -3.94
N ALA A 80 -5.88 5.57 -4.05
CA ALA A 80 -7.26 5.99 -3.83
C ALA A 80 -7.53 6.35 -2.36
N ALA A 81 -6.84 5.69 -1.42
CA ALA A 81 -6.87 6.06 0.00
C ALA A 81 -6.18 7.41 0.26
N ALA A 82 -5.01 7.66 -0.33
CA ALA A 82 -4.34 8.96 -0.20
C ALA A 82 -5.18 10.09 -0.81
N SER A 83 -5.73 9.87 -2.02
CA SER A 83 -6.65 10.81 -2.68
C SER A 83 -7.90 11.10 -1.84
N SER A 84 -8.49 10.08 -1.20
CA SER A 84 -9.67 10.26 -0.35
C SER A 84 -9.39 11.09 0.91
N VAL A 85 -8.18 11.00 1.47
CA VAL A 85 -7.75 11.75 2.65
C VAL A 85 -7.35 13.18 2.29
N LEU A 86 -6.58 13.35 1.22
CA LEU A 86 -6.02 14.64 0.80
C LEU A 86 -7.03 15.49 0.04
N GLY A 87 -8.04 14.89 -0.60
CA GLY A 87 -9.02 15.59 -1.42
C GLY A 87 -8.47 16.06 -2.77
N VAL A 88 -7.40 15.43 -3.26
CA VAL A 88 -6.73 15.74 -4.53
C VAL A 88 -6.92 14.62 -5.55
N ALA A 89 -6.76 14.94 -6.83
CA ALA A 89 -6.66 13.95 -7.89
C ALA A 89 -5.20 13.56 -8.14
N LEU A 90 -4.92 12.28 -8.30
CA LEU A 90 -3.62 11.73 -8.68
C LEU A 90 -3.70 11.23 -10.12
N GLU A 91 -2.82 11.72 -10.99
CA GLU A 91 -2.89 11.43 -12.43
C GLU A 91 -1.56 10.88 -12.95
N LYS A 92 -1.66 9.85 -13.77
CA LYS A 92 -0.59 9.40 -14.66
C LYS A 92 -1.05 9.64 -16.09
N ALA A 93 -0.42 10.61 -16.74
CA ALA A 93 -0.81 11.08 -18.07
C ALA A 93 -0.95 9.92 -19.06
N GLY A 94 -2.11 9.86 -19.73
CA GLY A 94 -2.42 8.81 -20.72
C GLY A 94 -2.72 7.43 -20.15
N GLU A 95 -2.77 7.25 -18.83
CA GLU A 95 -3.04 5.94 -18.22
C GLU A 95 -4.21 5.95 -17.23
N TYR A 96 -4.17 6.81 -16.20
CA TYR A 96 -5.23 6.85 -15.20
C TYR A 96 -5.32 8.20 -14.46
N LYS A 97 -6.50 8.46 -13.89
CA LYS A 97 -6.75 9.54 -12.93
C LYS A 97 -7.56 9.00 -11.74
N ILE A 98 -7.07 9.26 -10.53
CA ILE A 98 -7.63 8.77 -9.26
C ILE A 98 -8.09 9.95 -8.44
N GLY A 99 -9.39 10.02 -8.13
CA GLY A 99 -9.98 11.11 -7.37
C GLY A 99 -10.59 12.22 -8.24
N GLU A 100 -11.37 13.07 -7.59
CA GLU A 100 -12.21 14.11 -8.23
C GLU A 100 -11.78 15.54 -7.84
N GLY A 101 -10.71 15.69 -7.05
CA GLY A 101 -10.19 16.98 -6.62
C GLY A 101 -9.29 17.67 -7.65
N LYS A 102 -8.69 18.80 -7.25
CA LYS A 102 -7.63 19.46 -8.02
C LYS A 102 -6.38 18.57 -8.08
N LEU A 103 -5.51 18.82 -9.07
CA LEU A 103 -4.17 18.25 -9.06
C LEU A 103 -3.39 18.76 -7.82
N PRO A 104 -2.47 17.97 -7.26
CA PRO A 104 -1.79 18.31 -6.02
C PRO A 104 -0.84 19.50 -6.25
N ASP A 105 -0.81 20.42 -5.30
CA ASP A 105 0.17 21.51 -5.28
C ASP A 105 1.23 21.34 -4.17
N HIS A 106 2.09 22.34 -4.00
CA HIS A 106 3.13 22.34 -2.98
C HIS A 106 2.60 22.21 -1.55
N GLY A 107 1.42 22.76 -1.26
CA GLY A 107 0.79 22.62 0.06
C GLY A 107 0.32 21.20 0.32
N ASP A 108 -0.25 20.55 -0.70
CA ASP A 108 -0.70 19.16 -0.62
C ASP A 108 0.48 18.19 -0.40
N LEU A 109 1.67 18.52 -0.92
CA LEU A 109 2.89 17.74 -0.70
C LEU A 109 3.25 17.64 0.78
N LEU A 110 3.24 18.75 1.52
CA LEU A 110 3.56 18.77 2.94
C LEU A 110 2.57 17.91 3.75
N VAL A 111 1.28 18.00 3.41
CA VAL A 111 0.24 17.19 4.04
C VAL A 111 0.42 15.71 3.70
N SER A 112 0.80 15.38 2.46
CA SER A 112 1.05 13.99 2.03
C SER A 112 2.26 13.37 2.73
N ILE A 113 3.32 14.14 2.96
CA ILE A 113 4.49 13.69 3.73
C ILE A 113 4.05 13.39 5.14
N LYS A 114 3.28 14.29 5.76
CA LYS A 114 2.79 14.06 7.12
C LYS A 114 1.89 12.82 7.23
N LEU A 115 1.03 12.63 6.23
CA LEU A 115 0.19 11.44 6.12
C LEU A 115 1.02 10.15 6.03
N ALA A 116 2.08 10.17 5.23
CA ALA A 116 3.00 9.04 5.11
C ALA A 116 3.75 8.76 6.43
N GLU A 117 4.22 9.79 7.13
CA GLU A 117 4.87 9.66 8.45
C GLU A 117 3.94 9.00 9.47
N VAL A 118 2.71 9.52 9.62
CA VAL A 118 1.73 8.99 10.58
C VAL A 118 1.37 7.54 10.22
N THR A 119 1.16 7.26 8.93
CA THR A 119 0.91 5.89 8.45
C THR A 119 2.08 4.96 8.80
N THR A 120 3.32 5.41 8.62
CA THR A 120 4.52 4.64 8.94
C THR A 120 4.63 4.34 10.43
N VAL A 121 4.35 5.33 11.28
CA VAL A 121 4.32 5.14 12.74
C VAL A 121 3.25 4.11 13.13
N LEU A 122 2.05 4.17 12.54
CA LEU A 122 1.01 3.16 12.79
C LEU A 122 1.46 1.76 12.40
N VAL A 123 2.10 1.60 11.24
CA VAL A 123 2.64 0.30 10.80
C VAL A 123 3.67 -0.21 11.80
N ILE A 124 4.61 0.63 12.25
CA ILE A 124 5.64 0.25 13.22
C ILE A 124 5.01 -0.18 14.55
N LEU A 125 4.05 0.59 15.06
CA LEU A 125 3.38 0.25 16.32
C LEU A 125 2.62 -1.07 16.22
N ILE A 126 1.80 -1.24 15.18
CA ILE A 126 1.02 -2.47 14.99
C ILE A 126 1.94 -3.68 14.85
N THR A 127 3.00 -3.56 14.03
CA THR A 127 3.94 -4.67 13.83
C THR A 127 4.72 -5.00 15.10
N ALA A 128 5.17 -4.00 15.86
CA ALA A 128 5.82 -4.20 17.16
C ALA A 128 4.89 -4.88 18.17
N THR A 129 3.64 -4.43 18.29
CA THR A 129 2.65 -5.05 19.17
C THR A 129 2.36 -6.50 18.78
N CYS A 130 2.20 -6.79 17.49
CA CYS A 130 2.02 -8.17 17.02
C CYS A 130 3.22 -9.06 17.36
N LEU A 131 4.45 -8.57 17.20
CA LEU A 131 5.66 -9.33 17.53
C LEU A 131 5.77 -9.63 19.04
N VAL A 132 5.47 -8.64 19.88
CA VAL A 132 5.44 -8.82 21.34
C VAL A 132 4.38 -9.85 21.73
N ALA A 133 3.15 -9.73 21.19
CA ALA A 133 2.06 -10.66 21.49
C ALA A 133 2.39 -12.11 21.11
N VAL A 134 2.97 -12.33 19.92
CA VAL A 134 3.41 -13.65 19.47
C VAL A 134 4.52 -14.22 20.37
N SER A 135 5.43 -13.37 20.83
CA SER A 135 6.53 -13.78 21.72
C SER A 135 6.00 -14.19 23.09
N SER A 136 5.10 -13.40 23.68
CA SER A 136 4.45 -13.72 24.95
C SER A 136 3.62 -15.00 24.90
N ALA A 137 2.90 -15.24 23.79
CA ALA A 137 2.13 -16.47 23.59
C ALA A 137 3.03 -17.72 23.54
N LYS A 138 4.19 -17.63 22.88
CA LYS A 138 5.17 -18.73 22.83
C LYS A 138 5.73 -19.06 24.22
N LEU A 139 6.08 -18.05 25.01
CA LEU A 139 6.55 -18.21 26.39
C LEU A 139 5.47 -18.86 27.29
N GLY A 140 4.21 -18.45 27.16
CA GLY A 140 3.10 -19.06 27.89
C GLY A 140 2.88 -20.53 27.53
N LEU A 141 2.97 -20.89 26.25
CA LEU A 141 2.83 -22.28 25.79
C LEU A 141 3.99 -23.16 26.28
N LEU A 142 5.22 -22.65 26.27
CA LEU A 142 6.40 -23.33 26.82
C LEU A 142 6.27 -23.55 28.34
N GLY A 143 5.76 -22.55 29.08
CA GLY A 143 5.52 -22.68 30.53
C GLY A 143 4.40 -23.64 30.92
N LEU A 144 3.51 -24.02 29.98
CA LEU A 144 2.47 -25.04 30.19
C LEU A 144 2.97 -26.47 29.90
N LEU A 145 4.13 -26.61 29.25
CA LEU A 145 4.70 -27.89 28.82
C LEU A 145 5.82 -28.39 29.75
N ILE A 146 6.28 -27.57 30.70
CA ILE A 146 7.33 -27.87 31.70
C ILE A 146 6.66 -27.98 33.07
#